data_AF-A0A8C3ISI0-F1
#
_entry.id   AF-A0A8C3ISI0-F1
#
_cell.length_a   1.000
_cell.length_b   1.000
_cell.length_c   1.000
_cell.angle_alpha   90.00
_cell.angle_beta   90.00
_cell.angle_gamma   90.00
#
_symmetry.space_group_name_H-M   'P 1'
#
loop_
_entity.id
_entity.type
_entity.pdbx_description
1 polymer ?
#
loop_
_entity_poly.entity_id
_entity_poly.type
_entity_poly.pdbx_seq_one_letter_code
_entity_poly.pdbx_strand_id
1 'polypeptide(L)'
;MVRGGRALLAGLWLLASVSCLRGAAAGYRRKVTLQSVPGSNSSSANLLHVRAVGRNNTLHYVWSSIGAPTVLLLYTRSESSALRVNWTKLLSASPAGAIWIEPPGSVVYSTAVVFTKVFEYNGANVSALSKGQEEPFYAPYDLAGFSWQSVNHTVNQTALTAKFQGVDTSDPGGAFHNGTISFQVTAYEQGGRDGPLPRLLHTANSSKVEFIMDNVAPRGNSSRFMLEVVTVEEKGGRKRLQSVRSIDDEYTPTIFEMAQLVSEPRNDSIGPSFFQWKTTAYGSREASRENAIRCRYHPLQTANRTLPGPSIAHAYFGEGLDRSHHIAAINISFGGEDGEVYAEKGYLSWSALLGFGTPPKDAFSPLVMAIVVVALGTPVVLLLVGGLVVLFARRKRRSQYEPIN
;
A
#
# COMPACT_ATOMS: atom_id res chain seq x y z
N MET A 1 -56.19 5.35 30.87
CA MET A 1 -54.92 4.60 31.01
C MET A 1 -54.66 3.86 29.70
N VAL A 2 -53.40 3.63 29.31
CA VAL A 2 -52.95 3.00 28.05
C VAL A 2 -52.90 3.93 26.82
N ARG A 3 -51.83 4.74 26.71
CA ARG A 3 -51.29 5.22 25.43
C ARG A 3 -49.88 5.81 25.60
N GLY A 4 -48.95 5.03 26.17
CA GLY A 4 -47.54 5.43 26.34
C GLY A 4 -46.51 4.46 25.72
N GLY A 5 -46.92 3.29 25.25
CA GLY A 5 -45.99 2.18 24.97
C GLY A 5 -45.36 2.14 23.58
N ARG A 6 -45.78 2.95 22.60
CA ARG A 6 -45.34 2.80 21.21
C ARG A 6 -44.14 3.67 20.79
N ALA A 7 -43.80 4.72 21.53
CA ALA A 7 -42.66 5.58 21.21
C ALA A 7 -41.31 5.00 21.72
N LEU A 8 -41.35 4.28 22.85
CA LEU A 8 -40.16 3.63 23.43
C LEU A 8 -39.65 2.45 22.59
N LEU A 9 -40.52 1.76 21.84
CA LEU A 9 -40.15 0.65 20.98
C LEU A 9 -39.41 1.09 19.70
N ALA A 10 -39.65 2.30 19.20
CA ALA A 10 -38.95 2.83 18.02
C ALA A 10 -37.51 3.29 18.34
N GLY A 11 -37.27 3.82 19.55
CA GLY A 11 -35.93 4.20 20.00
C GLY A 11 -35.01 3.01 20.28
N LEU A 12 -35.57 1.89 20.78
CA LEU A 12 -34.80 0.66 21.00
C LEU A 12 -34.42 -0.06 19.70
N TRP A 13 -35.19 0.08 18.62
CA TRP A 13 -34.83 -0.47 17.31
C TRP A 13 -33.63 0.24 16.67
N LEU A 14 -33.47 1.56 16.88
CA LEU A 14 -32.29 2.28 16.40
C LEU A 14 -31.03 1.84 17.16
N LEU A 15 -31.09 1.64 18.48
CA LEU A 15 -29.96 1.17 19.27
C LEU A 15 -29.61 -0.31 18.99
N ALA A 16 -30.61 -1.16 18.77
CA ALA A 16 -30.37 -2.57 18.41
C ALA A 16 -29.77 -2.73 16.99
N SER A 17 -30.05 -1.81 16.07
CA SER A 17 -29.43 -1.81 14.73
C SER A 17 -27.94 -1.41 14.76
N VAL A 18 -27.49 -0.67 15.78
CA VAL A 18 -26.06 -0.36 15.97
C VAL A 18 -25.31 -1.55 16.59
N SER A 19 -25.95 -2.35 17.44
CA SER A 19 -25.34 -3.55 18.04
C SER A 19 -25.20 -4.73 17.07
N CYS A 20 -25.96 -4.78 15.97
CA CYS A 20 -25.88 -5.84 14.97
C CYS A 20 -24.73 -5.68 13.94
N LEU A 21 -23.93 -4.61 14.01
CA LEU A 21 -22.76 -4.41 13.14
C LEU A 21 -21.48 -5.06 13.67
N ARG A 22 -21.51 -5.72 14.84
CA ARG A 22 -20.41 -6.57 15.32
C ARG A 22 -20.61 -8.04 14.93
N GLY A 23 -20.95 -8.27 13.66
CA GLY A 23 -20.64 -9.55 13.02
C GLY A 23 -19.19 -9.50 12.56
N ALA A 24 -18.24 -9.89 13.43
CA ALA A 24 -16.92 -10.27 12.96
C ALA A 24 -17.10 -11.54 12.10
N ALA A 25 -17.40 -11.35 10.81
CA ALA A 25 -17.29 -12.42 9.84
C ALA A 25 -15.87 -12.97 10.00
N ALA A 26 -15.74 -14.23 10.39
CA ALA A 26 -14.45 -14.90 10.48
C ALA A 26 -13.73 -14.70 9.15
N GLY A 27 -12.75 -13.80 9.14
CA GLY A 27 -12.14 -13.30 7.92
C GLY A 27 -11.48 -14.44 7.16
N TYR A 28 -11.50 -14.36 5.83
CA TYR A 28 -10.72 -15.28 5.01
C TYR A 28 -9.24 -15.26 5.46
N ARG A 29 -8.69 -16.46 5.67
CA ARG A 29 -7.33 -16.66 6.20
C ARG A 29 -6.53 -17.54 5.25
N ARG A 30 -5.23 -17.27 5.17
CA ARG A 30 -4.21 -18.06 4.48
C ARG A 30 -3.20 -18.60 5.47
N LYS A 31 -2.63 -19.77 5.16
CA LYS A 31 -1.44 -20.28 5.83
C LYS A 31 -0.22 -19.60 5.20
N VAL A 32 0.49 -18.77 5.96
CA VAL A 32 1.61 -18.00 5.45
C VAL A 32 2.92 -18.54 6.01
N THR A 33 3.90 -18.73 5.12
CA THR A 33 5.29 -18.99 5.51
C THR A 33 6.16 -17.91 4.89
N LEU A 34 7.02 -17.29 5.69
CA LEU A 34 8.03 -16.34 5.26
C LEU A 34 9.40 -16.93 5.57
N GLN A 35 10.23 -17.10 4.57
CA GLN A 35 11.55 -17.70 4.73
C GLN A 35 12.55 -17.09 3.76
N SER A 36 13.80 -16.95 4.22
CA SER A 36 14.91 -16.71 3.31
C SER A 36 15.14 -17.95 2.45
N VAL A 37 15.40 -17.74 1.16
CA VAL A 37 15.82 -18.79 0.24
C VAL A 37 17.34 -18.73 0.23
N PRO A 38 18.05 -19.73 0.78
CA PRO A 38 19.49 -19.71 0.83
C PRO A 38 20.09 -19.93 -0.57
N GLY A 39 21.07 -19.11 -0.93
CA GLY A 39 21.91 -19.27 -2.13
C GLY A 39 23.31 -19.78 -1.81
N SER A 40 24.13 -19.95 -2.84
CA SER A 40 25.54 -20.35 -2.67
C SER A 40 26.35 -19.19 -2.08
N ASN A 41 26.90 -19.35 -0.87
CA ASN A 41 27.97 -18.60 -0.15
C ASN A 41 28.14 -17.06 -0.29
N SER A 42 27.45 -16.33 -1.16
CA SER A 42 27.53 -14.88 -1.25
C SER A 42 26.62 -14.27 -0.19
N SER A 43 27.20 -13.59 0.78
CA SER A 43 26.49 -12.93 1.89
C SER A 43 25.61 -11.75 1.47
N SER A 44 25.70 -11.28 0.21
CA SER A 44 25.02 -10.10 -0.30
C SER A 44 23.80 -10.38 -1.20
N ALA A 45 23.64 -11.60 -1.70
CA ALA A 45 22.52 -11.97 -2.57
C ALA A 45 21.32 -12.44 -1.74
N ASN A 46 20.35 -11.54 -1.53
CA ASN A 46 19.18 -11.85 -0.72
C ASN A 46 17.97 -12.26 -1.57
N LEU A 47 17.33 -13.36 -1.18
CA LEU A 47 16.05 -13.79 -1.73
C LEU A 47 15.15 -14.24 -0.57
N LEU A 48 13.96 -13.69 -0.48
CA LEU A 48 12.97 -13.99 0.55
C LEU A 48 11.68 -14.43 -0.12
N HIS A 49 11.15 -15.56 0.31
CA HIS A 49 9.91 -16.11 -0.21
C HIS A 49 8.82 -16.05 0.85
N VAL A 50 7.75 -15.32 0.53
CA VAL A 50 6.47 -15.39 1.24
C VAL A 50 5.53 -16.27 0.44
N ARG A 51 5.03 -17.33 1.05
CA ARG A 51 4.06 -18.26 0.46
C ARG A 51 2.77 -18.20 1.28
N ALA A 52 1.69 -17.71 0.68
CA ALA A 52 0.39 -17.57 1.32
C ALA A 52 -0.64 -18.54 0.69
N VAL A 53 -0.81 -19.70 1.30
CA VAL A 53 -1.71 -20.76 0.81
C VAL A 53 -3.14 -20.48 1.24
N GLY A 54 -4.04 -20.39 0.27
CA GLY A 54 -5.47 -20.23 0.46
C GLY A 54 -6.25 -21.45 -0.04
N ARG A 55 -7.58 -21.31 -0.13
CA ARG A 55 -8.46 -22.35 -0.70
C ARG A 55 -8.28 -22.42 -2.22
N ASN A 56 -7.70 -23.50 -2.72
CA ASN A 56 -7.43 -23.80 -4.14
C ASN A 56 -6.46 -22.85 -4.85
N ASN A 57 -5.68 -22.04 -4.12
CA ASN A 57 -4.71 -21.14 -4.72
C ASN A 57 -3.57 -20.78 -3.74
N THR A 58 -2.43 -20.37 -4.29
CA THR A 58 -1.29 -19.87 -3.51
C THR A 58 -0.82 -18.54 -4.07
N LEU A 59 -0.55 -17.59 -3.18
CA LEU A 59 0.15 -16.35 -3.54
C LEU A 59 1.62 -16.51 -3.18
N HIS A 60 2.50 -16.23 -4.13
CA HIS A 60 3.93 -16.17 -3.90
C HIS A 60 4.38 -14.72 -4.03
N TYR A 61 5.00 -14.19 -2.97
CA TYR A 61 5.76 -12.94 -3.03
C TYR A 61 7.24 -13.29 -2.92
N VAL A 62 8.00 -13.03 -3.97
CA VAL A 62 9.43 -13.29 -4.02
C VAL A 62 10.15 -11.96 -3.97
N TRP A 63 10.67 -11.62 -2.80
CA TRP A 63 11.40 -10.39 -2.53
C TRP A 63 12.90 -10.62 -2.72
N SER A 64 13.61 -9.67 -3.32
CA SER A 64 15.06 -9.77 -3.48
C SER A 64 15.72 -8.41 -3.51
N SER A 65 17.00 -8.40 -3.12
CA SER A 65 17.93 -7.29 -3.31
C SER A 65 19.06 -7.65 -4.29
N ILE A 66 18.87 -8.64 -5.16
CA ILE A 66 19.79 -8.96 -6.25
C ILE A 66 19.50 -7.98 -7.39
N GLY A 67 20.42 -7.04 -7.59
CA GLY A 67 20.16 -5.83 -8.36
C GLY A 67 19.17 -4.92 -7.64
N ALA A 68 18.30 -4.24 -8.38
CA ALA A 68 17.31 -3.34 -7.79
C ALA A 68 16.32 -4.11 -6.88
N PRO A 69 15.99 -3.62 -5.67
CA PRO A 69 15.01 -4.23 -4.79
C PRO A 69 13.70 -4.50 -5.52
N THR A 70 13.29 -5.76 -5.53
CA THR A 70 12.18 -6.24 -6.37
C THR A 70 11.30 -7.19 -5.60
N VAL A 71 10.00 -7.13 -5.89
CA VAL A 71 9.04 -8.17 -5.53
C VAL A 71 8.37 -8.72 -6.77
N LEU A 72 8.43 -10.04 -6.95
CA LEU A 72 7.58 -10.78 -7.88
C LEU A 72 6.31 -11.19 -7.15
N LEU A 73 5.16 -10.89 -7.73
CA LEU A 73 3.85 -11.33 -7.25
C LEU A 73 3.33 -12.40 -8.21
N LEU A 74 3.12 -13.61 -7.72
CA LEU A 74 2.67 -14.74 -8.53
C LEU A 74 1.41 -15.34 -7.90
N TYR A 75 0.37 -15.53 -8.71
CA TYR A 75 -0.85 -16.22 -8.33
C TYR A 75 -0.88 -17.59 -9.00
N THR A 76 -1.05 -18.65 -8.20
CA THR A 76 -1.21 -20.01 -8.71
C THR A 76 -2.57 -20.61 -8.34
N ARG A 77 -3.13 -21.44 -9.23
CA ARG A 77 -4.31 -22.29 -8.93
C ARG A 77 -3.90 -23.65 -8.38
N SER A 78 -3.03 -23.64 -7.37
CA SER A 78 -2.59 -24.83 -6.66
C SER A 78 -2.26 -24.49 -5.21
N GLU A 79 -2.62 -25.38 -4.29
CA GLU A 79 -2.25 -25.28 -2.87
C GLU A 79 -0.84 -25.84 -2.59
N SER A 80 -0.30 -26.60 -3.55
CA SER A 80 0.99 -27.29 -3.44
C SER A 80 2.09 -26.67 -4.29
N SER A 81 1.81 -25.57 -4.99
CA SER A 81 2.81 -24.91 -5.83
C SER A 81 4.02 -24.44 -5.00
N ALA A 82 5.21 -24.60 -5.56
CA ALA A 82 6.48 -24.35 -4.91
C ALA A 82 7.38 -23.44 -5.73
N LEU A 83 8.12 -22.56 -5.06
CA LEU A 83 9.16 -21.73 -5.68
C LEU A 83 10.40 -22.59 -5.92
N ARG A 84 10.98 -22.47 -7.10
CA ARG A 84 12.26 -23.07 -7.48
C ARG A 84 13.22 -22.00 -7.95
N VAL A 85 14.49 -22.16 -7.57
CA VAL A 85 15.55 -21.19 -7.84
C VAL A 85 16.83 -21.92 -8.25
N ASN A 86 17.37 -21.55 -9.39
CA ASN A 86 18.72 -21.93 -9.81
C ASN A 86 19.68 -20.78 -9.50
N TRP A 87 20.37 -20.85 -8.36
CA TRP A 87 21.26 -19.79 -7.88
C TRP A 87 22.44 -19.49 -8.80
N THR A 88 23.06 -20.53 -9.37
CA THR A 88 24.17 -20.37 -10.31
C THR A 88 23.72 -19.59 -11.54
N LYS A 89 22.51 -19.88 -12.06
CA LYS A 89 21.93 -19.13 -13.18
C LYS A 89 21.50 -17.72 -12.77
N LEU A 90 20.88 -17.58 -11.60
CA LEU A 90 20.37 -16.30 -11.08
C LEU A 90 21.48 -15.25 -10.92
N LEU A 91 22.68 -15.68 -10.53
CA LEU A 91 23.86 -14.81 -10.37
C LEU A 91 24.74 -14.72 -11.63
N SER A 92 24.33 -15.33 -12.74
CA SER A 92 25.04 -15.26 -14.01
C SER A 92 24.66 -14.00 -14.81
N ALA A 93 25.39 -13.73 -15.89
CA ALA A 93 25.07 -12.63 -16.82
C ALA A 93 23.72 -12.82 -17.55
N SER A 94 23.17 -14.05 -17.56
CA SER A 94 21.90 -14.39 -18.25
C SER A 94 20.94 -15.10 -17.27
N PRO A 95 20.26 -14.35 -16.38
CA PRO A 95 19.47 -14.92 -15.29
C PRO A 95 18.10 -15.45 -15.73
N ALA A 96 17.72 -15.29 -17.00
CA ALA A 96 16.40 -15.67 -17.52
C ALA A 96 16.03 -17.13 -17.21
N GLY A 97 14.87 -17.36 -16.60
CA GLY A 97 14.39 -18.68 -16.19
C GLY A 97 15.11 -19.26 -14.97
N ALA A 98 15.88 -18.46 -14.21
CA ALA A 98 16.49 -18.91 -12.97
C ALA A 98 15.48 -19.02 -11.81
N ILE A 99 14.33 -18.36 -11.92
CA ILE A 99 13.24 -18.41 -10.94
C ILE A 99 11.98 -18.94 -11.63
N TRP A 100 11.35 -19.97 -11.08
CA TRP A 100 10.08 -20.49 -11.59
C TRP A 100 9.21 -21.08 -10.48
N ILE A 101 7.93 -21.33 -10.80
CA ILE A 101 7.01 -22.05 -9.93
C ILE A 101 6.76 -23.45 -10.49
N GLU A 102 6.77 -24.46 -9.63
CA GLU A 102 6.34 -25.81 -9.97
C GLU A 102 4.94 -26.12 -9.44
N PRO A 103 4.04 -26.71 -10.25
CA PRO A 103 4.17 -26.90 -11.70
C PRO A 103 3.97 -25.57 -12.47
N PRO A 104 4.67 -25.30 -13.58
CA PRO A 104 4.59 -24.02 -14.29
C PRO A 104 3.18 -23.64 -14.75
N GLY A 105 2.40 -24.62 -15.23
CA GLY A 105 1.01 -24.41 -15.67
C GLY A 105 0.02 -24.03 -14.56
N SER A 106 0.45 -24.03 -13.29
CA SER A 106 -0.38 -23.55 -12.19
C SER A 106 -0.40 -22.02 -12.08
N VAL A 107 0.61 -21.33 -12.61
CA VAL A 107 0.68 -19.86 -12.58
C VAL A 107 -0.33 -19.30 -13.56
N VAL A 108 -1.22 -18.45 -13.07
CA VAL A 108 -2.29 -17.83 -13.87
C VAL A 108 -2.19 -16.31 -13.92
N TYR A 109 -1.40 -15.72 -13.02
CA TYR A 109 -1.08 -14.30 -13.09
C TYR A 109 0.28 -14.03 -12.44
N SER A 110 1.17 -13.34 -13.16
CA SER A 110 2.40 -12.77 -12.62
C SER A 110 2.54 -11.27 -12.89
N THR A 111 3.16 -10.55 -11.95
CA THR A 111 3.52 -9.13 -12.06
C THR A 111 4.71 -8.86 -11.14
N ALA A 112 5.39 -7.73 -11.32
CA ALA A 112 6.46 -7.30 -10.42
C ALA A 112 6.41 -5.82 -10.08
N VAL A 113 6.98 -5.48 -8.93
CA VAL A 113 7.28 -4.11 -8.51
C VAL A 113 8.78 -4.02 -8.22
N VAL A 114 9.44 -3.01 -8.76
CA VAL A 114 10.88 -2.77 -8.70
C VAL A 114 11.13 -1.36 -8.19
N PHE A 115 11.93 -1.23 -7.14
CA PHE A 115 12.39 0.05 -6.60
C PHE A 115 13.76 0.34 -7.19
N THR A 116 13.82 1.31 -8.09
CA THR A 116 14.99 1.46 -8.98
C THR A 116 15.92 2.56 -8.52
N LYS A 117 15.40 3.75 -8.21
CA LYS A 117 16.21 4.90 -7.81
C LYS A 117 15.60 5.68 -6.67
N VAL A 118 16.47 6.31 -5.89
CA VAL A 118 16.12 7.43 -5.02
C VAL A 118 16.73 8.69 -5.60
N PHE A 119 15.88 9.62 -5.99
CA PHE A 119 16.27 10.96 -6.44
C PHE A 119 16.37 11.89 -5.25
N GLU A 120 17.28 12.85 -5.35
CA GLU A 120 17.41 13.96 -4.43
C GLU A 120 17.43 15.27 -5.23
N TYR A 121 16.68 16.26 -4.77
CA TYR A 121 16.55 17.55 -5.45
C TYR A 121 16.44 18.69 -4.45
N ASN A 122 16.76 19.91 -4.90
CA ASN A 122 16.65 21.09 -4.07
C ASN A 122 15.19 21.59 -3.99
N GLY A 123 14.62 21.52 -2.79
CA GLY A 123 13.27 21.94 -2.45
C GLY A 123 12.99 23.44 -2.48
N ALA A 124 14.01 24.30 -2.55
CA ALA A 124 13.81 25.75 -2.71
C ALA A 124 13.19 26.11 -4.07
N ASN A 125 13.35 25.25 -5.08
CA ASN A 125 12.93 25.48 -6.47
C ASN A 125 11.66 24.71 -6.87
N VAL A 126 10.79 24.38 -5.92
CA VAL A 126 9.55 23.60 -6.19
C VAL A 126 8.61 24.31 -7.18
N SER A 127 8.67 25.64 -7.27
CA SER A 127 7.94 26.43 -8.26
C SER A 127 8.48 26.31 -9.70
N ALA A 128 9.71 25.82 -9.89
CA ALA A 128 10.28 25.51 -11.21
C ALA A 128 9.76 24.16 -11.75
N LEU A 129 9.39 23.22 -10.85
CA LEU A 129 8.81 21.91 -11.19
C LEU A 129 7.50 22.01 -11.95
N SER A 130 6.70 23.03 -11.62
CA SER A 130 5.42 23.31 -12.26
C SER A 130 5.56 24.06 -13.59
N LYS A 131 6.78 24.48 -13.95
CA LYS A 131 7.10 25.28 -15.15
C LYS A 131 7.92 24.52 -16.21
N GLY A 132 8.16 23.21 -16.02
CA GLY A 132 8.82 22.37 -17.02
C GLY A 132 10.31 22.69 -17.24
N GLN A 133 10.96 23.34 -16.28
CA GLN A 133 12.40 23.58 -16.30
C GLN A 133 13.12 22.32 -15.82
N GLU A 134 14.27 21.97 -16.43
CA GLU A 134 15.06 20.81 -16.01
C GLU A 134 15.40 20.92 -14.52
N GLU A 135 14.97 19.92 -13.75
CA GLU A 135 15.26 19.82 -12.32
C GLU A 135 16.77 19.77 -12.10
N PRO A 136 17.34 20.56 -11.18
CA PRO A 136 18.69 20.29 -10.70
C PRO A 136 18.62 19.11 -9.73
N PHE A 137 18.36 17.92 -10.26
CA PHE A 137 18.57 16.68 -9.50
C PHE A 137 20.04 16.53 -9.20
N TYR A 138 20.34 16.13 -7.98
CA TYR A 138 21.63 15.51 -7.71
C TYR A 138 21.68 14.13 -8.41
N ALA A 139 22.88 13.56 -8.56
CA ALA A 139 23.02 12.22 -9.10
C ALA A 139 22.12 11.23 -8.31
N PRO A 140 21.24 10.47 -8.99
CA PRO A 140 20.33 9.57 -8.29
C PRO A 140 21.08 8.42 -7.63
N TYR A 141 20.59 7.99 -6.47
CA TYR A 141 21.06 6.76 -5.85
C TYR A 141 20.44 5.57 -6.58
N ASP A 142 21.25 4.85 -7.36
CA ASP A 142 20.82 3.64 -8.07
C ASP A 142 20.79 2.45 -7.11
N LEU A 143 19.59 1.99 -6.76
CA LEU A 143 19.38 0.92 -5.78
C LEU A 143 19.88 -0.43 -6.28
N ALA A 144 20.14 -0.59 -7.59
CA ALA A 144 20.76 -1.79 -8.12
C ALA A 144 22.25 -1.91 -7.77
N GLY A 145 22.92 -0.78 -7.50
CA GLY A 145 24.33 -0.71 -7.12
C GLY A 145 24.59 -0.84 -5.62
N PHE A 146 23.53 -0.95 -4.80
CA PHE A 146 23.65 -1.00 -3.35
C PHE A 146 24.23 -2.33 -2.86
N SER A 147 25.02 -2.25 -1.79
CA SER A 147 25.43 -3.41 -1.02
C SER A 147 24.40 -3.68 0.07
N TRP A 148 23.83 -4.89 0.09
CA TRP A 148 22.77 -5.29 1.00
C TRP A 148 23.28 -6.27 2.04
N GLN A 149 22.92 -6.06 3.30
CA GLN A 149 23.16 -7.00 4.39
C GLN A 149 22.34 -8.28 4.20
N SER A 150 22.82 -9.38 4.77
CA SER A 150 22.09 -10.65 4.72
C SER A 150 20.74 -10.58 5.41
N VAL A 151 19.67 -10.83 4.66
CA VAL A 151 18.29 -10.83 5.16
C VAL A 151 18.04 -11.91 6.22
N ASN A 152 18.89 -12.95 6.28
CA ASN A 152 18.77 -14.03 7.25
C ASN A 152 18.74 -13.53 8.70
N HIS A 153 19.45 -12.44 8.99
CA HIS A 153 19.52 -11.87 10.34
C HIS A 153 18.25 -11.11 10.75
N THR A 154 17.42 -10.72 9.79
CA THR A 154 16.23 -9.88 10.02
C THR A 154 14.91 -10.63 9.83
N VAL A 155 14.95 -11.87 9.31
CA VAL A 155 13.77 -12.71 9.15
C VAL A 155 13.17 -13.07 10.50
N ASN A 156 11.91 -12.70 10.68
CA ASN A 156 11.09 -13.11 11.80
C ASN A 156 9.87 -13.87 11.27
N GLN A 157 9.90 -15.19 11.41
CA GLN A 157 8.85 -16.08 10.91
C GLN A 157 7.54 -15.94 11.70
N THR A 158 7.61 -15.65 12.99
CA THR A 158 6.43 -15.50 13.86
C THR A 158 5.70 -14.19 13.57
N ALA A 159 6.45 -13.09 13.42
CA ALA A 159 5.90 -11.79 13.06
C ALA A 159 5.63 -11.65 11.55
N LEU A 160 6.07 -12.62 10.74
CA LEU A 160 6.01 -12.59 9.28
C LEU A 160 6.63 -11.29 8.71
N THR A 161 7.82 -10.94 9.20
CA THR A 161 8.58 -9.76 8.76
C THR A 161 10.01 -10.10 8.36
N ALA A 162 10.59 -9.26 7.50
CA ALA A 162 12.01 -9.27 7.17
C ALA A 162 12.44 -7.87 6.74
N LYS A 163 13.72 -7.52 6.89
CA LYS A 163 14.25 -6.21 6.52
C LYS A 163 15.50 -6.35 5.66
N PHE A 164 15.44 -5.82 4.45
CA PHE A 164 16.61 -5.63 3.59
C PHE A 164 17.21 -4.27 3.95
N GLN A 165 18.45 -4.22 4.41
CA GLN A 165 19.16 -2.99 4.73
C GLN A 165 20.38 -2.89 3.84
N GLY A 166 20.57 -1.74 3.19
CA GLY A 166 21.64 -1.53 2.24
C GLY A 166 22.22 -0.12 2.32
N VAL A 167 23.42 0.00 1.76
CA VAL A 167 24.20 1.23 1.67
C VAL A 167 24.76 1.39 0.27
N ASP A 168 24.92 2.63 -0.16
CA ASP A 168 25.70 2.96 -1.35
C ASP A 168 27.19 2.85 -1.02
N THR A 169 27.92 2.00 -1.74
CA THR A 169 29.36 1.82 -1.53
C THR A 169 30.22 2.62 -2.52
N SER A 170 29.60 3.38 -3.43
CA SER A 170 30.31 4.20 -4.42
C SER A 170 31.05 5.39 -3.80
N ASP A 171 30.52 5.93 -2.68
CA ASP A 171 31.13 7.00 -1.91
C ASP A 171 31.08 6.70 -0.39
N PRO A 172 32.03 5.91 0.14
CA PRO A 172 32.05 5.48 1.54
C PRO A 172 32.15 6.62 2.57
N GLY A 173 32.66 7.79 2.17
CA GLY A 173 32.75 8.99 3.01
C GLY A 173 31.57 9.95 2.83
N GLY A 174 30.66 9.64 1.90
CA GLY A 174 29.57 10.51 1.49
C GLY A 174 28.28 10.30 2.30
N ALA A 175 27.15 10.45 1.62
CA ALA A 175 25.82 10.48 2.22
C ALA A 175 25.46 9.22 3.05
N PHE A 176 26.10 8.09 2.77
CA PHE A 176 25.81 6.80 3.40
C PHE A 176 26.81 6.39 4.48
N HIS A 177 27.77 7.24 4.87
CA HIS A 177 28.73 6.90 5.94
C HIS A 177 28.05 6.42 7.22
N ASN A 178 26.98 7.11 7.65
CA ASN A 178 26.13 6.71 8.78
C ASN A 178 24.68 6.41 8.36
N GLY A 179 24.43 6.41 7.05
CA GLY A 179 23.10 6.36 6.47
C GLY A 179 22.77 4.98 5.91
N THR A 180 21.50 4.59 5.96
CA THR A 180 21.03 3.36 5.32
C THR A 180 19.71 3.57 4.61
N ILE A 181 19.52 2.83 3.52
CA ILE A 181 18.20 2.60 2.92
C ILE A 181 17.75 1.19 3.30
N SER A 182 16.48 1.04 3.66
CA SER A 182 15.91 -0.27 3.95
C SER A 182 14.55 -0.48 3.33
N PHE A 183 14.26 -1.74 3.02
CA PHE A 183 12.95 -2.24 2.64
C PHE A 183 12.51 -3.27 3.67
N GLN A 184 11.51 -2.92 4.49
CA GLN A 184 10.92 -3.83 5.46
C GLN A 184 9.65 -4.45 4.88
N VAL A 185 9.61 -5.77 4.83
CA VAL A 185 8.50 -6.56 4.30
C VAL A 185 7.65 -7.09 5.45
N THR A 186 6.34 -7.09 5.27
CA THR A 186 5.38 -7.74 6.18
C THR A 186 4.39 -8.57 5.36
N ALA A 187 4.06 -9.76 5.83
CA ALA A 187 3.01 -10.60 5.25
C ALA A 187 1.86 -10.79 6.25
N TYR A 188 0.66 -11.06 5.73
CA TYR A 188 -0.55 -11.15 6.54
C TYR A 188 -1.27 -12.47 6.32
N GLU A 189 -1.68 -13.12 7.41
CA GLU A 189 -2.46 -14.35 7.34
C GLU A 189 -3.95 -14.08 7.11
N GLN A 190 -4.46 -12.94 7.55
CA GLN A 190 -5.88 -12.60 7.53
C GLN A 190 -6.11 -11.11 7.30
N GLY A 191 -7.36 -10.71 7.14
CA GLY A 191 -7.73 -9.30 7.14
C GLY A 191 -7.56 -8.63 8.50
N GLY A 192 -7.13 -7.37 8.47
CA GLY A 192 -6.82 -6.61 9.66
C GLY A 192 -6.31 -5.21 9.33
N ARG A 193 -5.81 -4.52 10.36
CA ARG A 193 -5.22 -3.20 10.24
C ARG A 193 -3.92 -3.15 11.00
N ASP A 194 -2.91 -2.50 10.42
CA ASP A 194 -1.64 -2.28 11.12
C ASP A 194 -1.82 -1.44 12.38
N GLY A 195 -1.01 -1.72 13.41
CA GLY A 195 -0.97 -0.94 14.65
C GLY A 195 -0.33 0.45 14.45
N PRO A 196 0.90 0.52 13.90
CA PRO A 196 1.57 1.78 13.59
C PRO A 196 0.88 2.55 12.46
N LEU A 197 1.00 3.88 12.48
CA LEU A 197 0.61 4.73 11.35
C LEU A 197 1.41 4.35 10.08
N PRO A 198 0.82 4.41 8.87
CA PRO A 198 -0.50 4.95 8.54
C PRO A 198 -1.64 3.93 8.70
N ARG A 199 -1.49 2.90 9.54
CA ARG A 199 -2.52 1.90 9.88
C ARG A 199 -3.23 1.34 8.65
N LEU A 200 -2.46 0.89 7.66
CA LEU A 200 -3.02 0.40 6.40
C LEU A 200 -3.95 -0.81 6.66
N LEU A 201 -5.14 -0.76 6.08
CA LEU A 201 -6.08 -1.88 6.08
C LEU A 201 -5.58 -2.95 5.11
N HIS A 202 -5.39 -4.17 5.59
CA HIS A 202 -4.83 -5.27 4.80
C HIS A 202 -5.77 -6.48 4.78
N THR A 203 -5.53 -7.38 3.82
CA THR A 203 -6.23 -8.66 3.70
C THR A 203 -5.23 -9.82 3.72
N ALA A 204 -5.72 -11.06 3.79
CA ALA A 204 -4.87 -12.23 3.59
C ALA A 204 -4.19 -12.25 2.19
N ASN A 205 -4.71 -11.49 1.22
CA ASN A 205 -4.15 -11.40 -0.12
C ASN A 205 -3.16 -10.23 -0.26
N SER A 206 -2.70 -9.66 0.85
CA SER A 206 -1.82 -8.50 0.88
C SER A 206 -0.44 -8.84 1.46
N SER A 207 0.57 -8.11 1.01
CA SER A 207 1.86 -7.94 1.68
C SER A 207 2.16 -6.45 1.73
N LYS A 208 2.91 -6.02 2.74
CA LYS A 208 3.34 -4.64 2.91
C LYS A 208 4.83 -4.51 2.66
N VAL A 209 5.23 -3.38 2.09
CA VAL A 209 6.60 -2.90 2.08
C VAL A 209 6.67 -1.53 2.71
N GLU A 210 7.70 -1.32 3.52
CA GLU A 210 8.06 -0.05 4.10
C GLU A 210 9.46 0.33 3.61
N PHE A 211 9.54 1.43 2.87
CA PHE A 211 10.78 2.09 2.47
C PHE A 211 11.24 3.00 3.61
N ILE A 212 12.49 2.86 4.02
CA ILE A 212 13.07 3.61 5.14
C ILE A 212 14.39 4.23 4.68
N MET A 213 14.54 5.54 4.85
CA MET A 213 15.82 6.23 4.84
C MET A 213 16.17 6.63 6.26
N ASP A 214 17.35 6.26 6.71
CA ASP A 214 17.77 6.42 8.10
C ASP A 214 19.20 7.00 8.12
N ASN A 215 19.32 8.26 8.54
CA ASN A 215 20.54 9.05 8.62
C ASN A 215 21.33 9.19 7.30
N VAL A 216 20.65 9.19 6.15
CA VAL A 216 21.30 9.51 4.86
C VAL A 216 21.55 11.02 4.83
N ALA A 217 22.82 11.44 4.74
CA ALA A 217 23.16 12.85 4.81
C ALA A 217 22.69 13.61 3.55
N PRO A 218 21.87 14.67 3.68
CA PRO A 218 21.49 15.52 2.56
C PRO A 218 22.70 16.16 1.88
N ARG A 219 22.70 16.23 0.55
CA ARG A 219 23.74 16.90 -0.27
C ARG A 219 23.53 18.40 -0.38
N GLY A 220 22.33 18.89 -0.08
CA GLY A 220 22.00 20.31 -0.02
C GLY A 220 21.15 20.67 1.19
N ASN A 221 21.13 21.98 1.51
CA ASN A 221 20.43 22.50 2.69
C ASN A 221 18.91 22.24 2.66
N SER A 222 18.30 22.27 1.48
CA SER A 222 16.85 22.04 1.30
C SER A 222 16.56 20.78 0.51
N SER A 223 17.31 19.70 0.78
CA SER A 223 17.17 18.46 0.00
C SER A 223 15.83 17.79 0.25
N ARG A 224 15.23 17.31 -0.84
CA ARG A 224 14.01 16.51 -0.85
C ARG A 224 14.26 15.24 -1.61
N PHE A 225 13.54 14.19 -1.24
CA PHE A 225 13.73 12.86 -1.78
C PHE A 225 12.52 12.40 -2.57
N MET A 226 12.77 11.54 -3.56
CA MET A 226 11.74 10.94 -4.40
C MET A 226 12.13 9.52 -4.77
N LEU A 227 11.17 8.58 -4.66
CA LEU A 227 11.37 7.16 -4.95
C LEU A 227 10.77 6.81 -6.32
N GLU A 228 11.58 6.18 -7.19
CA GLU A 228 11.14 5.63 -8.48
C GLU A 228 10.65 4.19 -8.29
N VAL A 229 9.36 3.97 -8.52
CA VAL A 229 8.72 2.66 -8.48
C VAL A 229 8.34 2.25 -9.90
N VAL A 230 8.89 1.14 -10.36
CA VAL A 230 8.59 0.55 -11.67
C VAL A 230 7.75 -0.71 -11.48
N THR A 231 6.75 -0.89 -12.32
CA THR A 231 5.88 -2.06 -12.33
C THR A 231 5.99 -2.78 -13.66
N VAL A 232 5.95 -4.11 -13.61
CA VAL A 232 5.97 -4.98 -14.78
C VAL A 232 4.69 -5.80 -14.81
N GLU A 233 3.98 -5.74 -15.93
CA GLU A 233 2.79 -6.55 -16.22
C GLU A 233 3.05 -7.48 -17.40
N GLU A 234 2.50 -8.70 -17.35
CA GLU A 234 2.49 -9.61 -18.50
C GLU A 234 1.85 -8.98 -19.74
N LYS A 235 2.15 -9.55 -20.91
CA LYS A 235 1.61 -9.13 -22.21
C LYS A 235 0.10 -8.91 -22.17
N GLY A 236 -0.35 -7.72 -22.56
CA GLY A 236 -1.76 -7.33 -22.55
C GLY A 236 -2.30 -6.82 -21.21
N GLY A 237 -1.54 -6.94 -20.11
CA GLY A 237 -1.86 -6.30 -18.84
C GLY A 237 -1.39 -4.85 -18.80
N ARG A 238 -2.17 -3.95 -18.19
CA ARG A 238 -1.77 -2.54 -17.99
C ARG A 238 -2.02 -2.13 -16.56
N LYS A 239 -1.19 -1.22 -16.02
CA LYS A 239 -1.46 -0.56 -14.75
C LYS A 239 -2.20 0.76 -14.98
N ARG A 240 -3.17 1.03 -14.12
CA ARG A 240 -3.86 2.32 -14.04
C ARG A 240 -3.64 2.93 -12.66
N LEU A 241 -3.21 4.19 -12.66
CA LEU A 241 -3.17 5.02 -11.46
C LEU A 241 -4.57 5.51 -11.11
N GLN A 242 -4.97 5.34 -9.85
CA GLN A 242 -6.24 5.80 -9.31
C GLN A 242 -6.00 6.49 -7.96
N SER A 243 -6.85 7.47 -7.70
CA SER A 243 -6.97 8.12 -6.39
C SER A 243 -8.31 7.71 -5.77
N VAL A 244 -8.29 7.30 -4.52
CA VAL A 244 -9.48 6.95 -3.73
C VAL A 244 -9.50 7.89 -2.53
N ARG A 245 -10.59 8.65 -2.39
CA ARG A 245 -10.77 9.58 -1.28
C ARG A 245 -11.80 9.06 -0.28
N SER A 246 -11.52 9.28 1.00
CA SER A 246 -12.44 9.04 2.11
C SER A 246 -12.53 10.33 2.93
N ILE A 247 -13.69 10.64 3.48
CA ILE A 247 -13.84 11.75 4.45
C ILE A 247 -13.53 11.34 5.88
N ASP A 248 -13.32 10.04 6.11
CA ASP A 248 -12.99 9.48 7.41
C ASP A 248 -11.47 9.29 7.54
N ASP A 249 -10.90 9.99 8.53
CA ASP A 249 -9.49 9.97 8.88
C ASP A 249 -9.22 9.31 10.23
N GLU A 250 -10.18 8.61 10.85
CA GLU A 250 -10.04 8.00 12.18
C GLU A 250 -8.79 7.13 12.30
N TYR A 251 -8.46 6.39 11.24
CA TYR A 251 -7.30 5.50 11.21
C TYR A 251 -6.00 6.18 10.75
N THR A 252 -6.08 7.35 10.11
CA THR A 252 -4.91 8.12 9.67
C THR A 252 -5.28 9.60 9.66
N PRO A 253 -5.17 10.28 10.82
CA PRO A 253 -5.64 11.64 10.97
C PRO A 253 -5.09 12.55 9.88
N THR A 254 -5.94 13.45 9.35
CA THR A 254 -5.64 14.44 8.30
C THR A 254 -5.33 13.88 6.90
N ILE A 255 -5.34 12.55 6.71
CA ILE A 255 -5.04 11.92 5.43
C ILE A 255 -6.31 11.30 4.83
N PHE A 256 -6.85 11.99 3.83
CA PHE A 256 -8.12 11.66 3.17
C PHE A 256 -7.94 10.99 1.80
N GLU A 257 -6.70 10.78 1.36
CA GLU A 257 -6.39 10.26 0.03
C GLU A 257 -5.48 9.02 0.06
N MET A 258 -5.90 8.02 -0.70
CA MET A 258 -5.16 6.81 -1.03
C MET A 258 -4.85 6.81 -2.51
N ALA A 259 -3.59 6.58 -2.88
CA ALA A 259 -3.18 6.35 -4.26
C ALA A 259 -2.99 4.86 -4.50
N GLN A 260 -3.34 4.40 -5.70
CA GLN A 260 -3.20 2.99 -6.06
C GLN A 260 -2.90 2.79 -7.54
N LEU A 261 -1.94 1.92 -7.84
CA LEU A 261 -1.76 1.30 -9.14
C LEU A 261 -2.54 -0.01 -9.15
N VAL A 262 -3.52 -0.12 -10.03
CA VAL A 262 -4.36 -1.32 -10.16
C VAL A 262 -4.20 -1.84 -11.57
N SER A 263 -3.99 -3.15 -11.73
CA SER A 263 -3.99 -3.75 -13.05
C SER A 263 -5.39 -3.65 -13.67
N GLU A 264 -5.45 -3.51 -14.99
CA GLU A 264 -6.73 -3.56 -15.69
C GLU A 264 -7.41 -4.92 -15.47
N PRO A 265 -8.75 -4.95 -15.40
CA PRO A 265 -9.48 -6.20 -15.20
C PRO A 265 -9.13 -7.17 -16.32
N ARG A 266 -8.64 -8.35 -15.93
CA ARG A 266 -8.57 -9.50 -16.83
C ARG A 266 -9.96 -10.16 -16.85
N ASN A 267 -10.32 -10.85 -17.93
CA ASN A 267 -11.55 -11.64 -18.01
C ASN A 267 -11.49 -12.91 -17.11
N ASP A 268 -10.75 -12.86 -16.02
CA ASP A 268 -10.57 -13.95 -15.07
C ASP A 268 -11.23 -13.64 -13.73
N SER A 269 -11.41 -14.70 -12.93
CA SER A 269 -12.00 -14.63 -11.59
C SER A 269 -10.99 -14.23 -10.49
N ILE A 270 -9.74 -13.90 -10.84
CA ILE A 270 -8.65 -13.63 -9.88
C ILE A 270 -8.77 -12.20 -9.35
N GLY A 271 -9.26 -11.29 -10.19
CA GLY A 271 -9.28 -9.86 -9.90
C GLY A 271 -7.90 -9.22 -10.17
N PRO A 272 -7.80 -7.90 -9.96
CA PRO A 272 -6.59 -7.17 -10.33
C PRO A 272 -5.45 -7.43 -9.35
N SER A 273 -4.21 -7.17 -9.77
CA SER A 273 -3.12 -6.93 -8.83
C SER A 273 -3.07 -5.44 -8.48
N PHE A 274 -2.59 -5.12 -7.28
CA PHE A 274 -2.53 -3.74 -6.83
C PHE A 274 -1.23 -3.40 -6.09
N PHE A 275 -0.90 -2.11 -6.11
CA PHE A 275 0.11 -1.45 -5.30
C PHE A 275 -0.51 -0.15 -4.77
N GLN A 276 -0.74 -0.02 -3.47
CA GLN A 276 -1.59 1.02 -2.86
C GLN A 276 -0.91 1.63 -1.62
N TRP A 277 -1.00 2.95 -1.46
CA TRP A 277 -0.40 3.68 -0.33
C TRP A 277 -1.24 4.89 0.08
N LYS A 278 -1.07 5.34 1.33
CA LYS A 278 -1.57 6.66 1.78
C LYS A 278 -0.64 7.75 1.27
N THR A 279 -1.17 8.94 0.96
CA THR A 279 -0.37 10.09 0.52
C THR A 279 0.40 10.76 1.67
N THR A 280 1.03 9.95 2.52
CA THR A 280 1.80 10.37 3.70
C THR A 280 2.98 9.43 3.93
N ALA A 281 4.04 9.97 4.50
CA ALA A 281 5.23 9.32 5.03
C ALA A 281 5.48 9.87 6.44
N TYR A 282 6.51 9.39 7.14
CA TYR A 282 6.79 9.80 8.52
C TYR A 282 8.26 10.09 8.75
N GLY A 283 8.53 11.15 9.51
CA GLY A 283 9.86 11.65 9.86
C GLY A 283 10.48 11.02 11.11
N SER A 284 9.88 9.97 11.66
CA SER A 284 10.37 9.28 12.86
C SER A 284 10.05 7.79 12.81
N ARG A 285 10.82 7.00 13.57
CA ARG A 285 10.55 5.57 13.80
C ARG A 285 9.20 5.35 14.47
N GLU A 286 8.82 6.26 15.36
CA GLU A 286 7.49 6.30 15.97
C GLU A 286 6.61 7.24 15.16
N ALA A 287 5.94 6.68 14.15
CA ALA A 287 5.06 7.42 13.26
C ALA A 287 3.92 8.09 14.04
N SER A 288 3.79 9.40 13.89
CA SER A 288 2.81 10.23 14.58
C SER A 288 2.35 11.38 13.68
N ARG A 289 1.34 12.13 14.11
CA ARG A 289 0.77 13.20 13.27
C ARG A 289 1.76 14.35 13.10
N GLU A 290 2.49 14.67 14.16
CA GLU A 290 3.45 15.77 14.22
C GLU A 290 4.70 15.55 13.37
N ASN A 291 4.98 14.31 12.95
CA ASN A 291 6.08 13.98 12.07
C ASN A 291 5.61 13.49 10.70
N ALA A 292 4.34 13.69 10.34
CA ALA A 292 3.82 13.32 9.04
C ALA A 292 4.48 14.15 7.93
N ILE A 293 4.97 13.47 6.90
CA ILE A 293 5.56 14.05 5.70
C ILE A 293 4.58 13.85 4.56
N ARG A 294 4.17 14.94 3.91
CA ARG A 294 3.26 14.85 2.76
C ARG A 294 3.93 14.10 1.61
N CYS A 295 3.21 13.14 1.02
CA CYS A 295 3.64 12.50 -0.22
C CYS A 295 2.88 13.07 -1.41
N ARG A 296 3.59 13.29 -2.52
CA ARG A 296 2.99 13.55 -3.83
C ARG A 296 3.42 12.43 -4.78
N TYR A 297 2.53 12.07 -5.70
CA TYR A 297 2.81 11.08 -6.74
C TYR A 297 2.66 11.74 -8.10
N HIS A 298 3.55 11.41 -9.01
CA HIS A 298 3.58 11.98 -10.36
C HIS A 298 2.69 11.17 -11.32
N PRO A 299 2.34 11.74 -12.49
CA PRO A 299 1.60 10.99 -13.52
C PRO A 299 2.32 9.68 -13.90
N LEU A 300 1.54 8.62 -14.11
CA LEU A 300 2.06 7.31 -14.48
C LEU A 300 2.72 7.36 -15.87
N GLN A 301 3.97 6.94 -15.95
CA GLN A 301 4.77 6.97 -17.18
C GLN A 301 4.78 5.58 -17.80
N THR A 302 4.29 5.46 -19.04
CA THR A 302 4.10 4.15 -19.72
C THR A 302 4.73 4.07 -21.11
N ALA A 303 5.01 5.20 -21.75
CA ALA A 303 5.55 5.23 -23.11
C ALA A 303 7.06 4.95 -23.12
N ASN A 304 7.51 4.03 -23.98
CA ASN A 304 8.93 3.71 -24.23
C ASN A 304 9.74 3.43 -22.95
N ARG A 305 9.10 2.84 -21.94
CA ARG A 305 9.75 2.51 -20.68
C ARG A 305 10.42 1.14 -20.76
N THR A 306 11.66 1.10 -20.32
CA THR A 306 12.43 -0.12 -20.09
C THR A 306 12.65 -0.29 -18.59
N LEU A 307 12.93 -1.52 -18.15
CA LEU A 307 13.29 -1.76 -16.75
C LEU A 307 14.79 -1.43 -16.56
N PRO A 308 15.15 -0.42 -15.76
CA PRO A 308 16.54 -0.03 -15.61
C PRO A 308 17.29 -1.03 -14.70
N GLY A 309 18.51 -1.37 -15.10
CA GLY A 309 19.44 -2.16 -14.29
C GLY A 309 19.04 -3.63 -14.08
N PRO A 310 19.92 -4.41 -13.43
CA PRO A 310 19.64 -5.80 -13.10
C PRO A 310 18.55 -5.89 -12.02
N SER A 311 17.70 -6.91 -12.12
CA SER A 311 16.70 -7.25 -11.11
C SER A 311 16.20 -8.68 -11.32
N ILE A 312 15.61 -9.28 -10.28
CA ILE A 312 15.02 -10.63 -10.41
C ILE A 312 13.80 -10.69 -11.35
N ALA A 313 13.26 -9.55 -11.80
CA ALA A 313 12.24 -9.52 -12.84
C ALA A 313 12.77 -10.11 -14.16
N HIS A 314 14.02 -9.80 -14.54
CA HIS A 314 14.68 -10.42 -15.69
C HIS A 314 14.83 -11.94 -15.53
N ALA A 315 15.05 -12.39 -14.30
CA ALA A 315 15.19 -13.81 -14.01
C ALA A 315 13.89 -14.61 -14.18
N TYR A 316 12.74 -13.96 -13.97
CA TYR A 316 11.43 -14.61 -14.08
C TYR A 316 10.79 -14.43 -15.47
N PHE A 317 10.73 -13.19 -15.97
CA PHE A 317 10.06 -12.88 -17.23
C PHE A 317 10.93 -13.10 -18.48
N GLY A 318 12.24 -13.29 -18.29
CA GLY A 318 13.19 -13.62 -19.36
C GLY A 318 13.76 -12.43 -20.11
N GLU A 319 14.57 -12.74 -21.13
CA GLU A 319 15.18 -11.73 -22.00
C GLU A 319 14.12 -11.14 -22.96
N GLY A 320 14.09 -9.81 -23.10
CA GLY A 320 13.08 -9.11 -23.91
C GLY A 320 11.85 -8.64 -23.12
N LEU A 321 11.99 -8.47 -21.80
CA LEU A 321 11.00 -7.83 -20.91
C LEU A 321 10.40 -6.58 -21.56
N ASP A 322 11.25 -5.65 -22.02
CA ASP A 322 10.86 -4.36 -22.61
C ASP A 322 10.03 -4.48 -23.89
N ARG A 323 10.07 -5.64 -24.58
CA ARG A 323 9.34 -5.89 -25.82
C ARG A 323 8.03 -6.64 -25.62
N SER A 324 7.96 -7.44 -24.57
CA SER A 324 6.90 -8.44 -24.36
C SER A 324 5.99 -8.12 -23.19
N HIS A 325 6.42 -7.25 -22.28
CA HIS A 325 5.73 -6.88 -21.05
C HIS A 325 5.42 -5.38 -21.05
N HIS A 326 4.38 -5.01 -20.31
CA HIS A 326 4.06 -3.59 -20.10
C HIS A 326 4.77 -3.08 -18.86
N ILE A 327 5.59 -2.06 -19.05
CA ILE A 327 6.37 -1.43 -17.99
C ILE A 327 5.77 -0.05 -17.72
N ALA A 328 5.50 0.23 -16.45
CA ALA A 328 5.01 1.53 -16.02
C ALA A 328 5.81 2.03 -14.81
N ALA A 329 6.22 3.28 -14.84
CA ALA A 329 6.99 3.92 -13.77
C ALA A 329 6.17 5.03 -13.12
N ILE A 330 6.27 5.14 -11.79
CA ILE A 330 5.73 6.24 -11.01
C ILE A 330 6.78 6.75 -10.04
N ASN A 331 6.84 8.07 -9.91
CA ASN A 331 7.70 8.73 -8.94
C ASN A 331 6.86 9.20 -7.76
N ILE A 332 7.36 8.97 -6.54
CA ILE A 332 6.71 9.33 -5.29
C ILE A 332 7.66 10.26 -4.53
N SER A 333 7.31 11.54 -4.44
CA SER A 333 8.12 12.55 -3.77
C SER A 333 7.69 12.73 -2.33
N PHE A 334 8.66 12.92 -1.43
CA PHE A 334 8.45 13.13 0.00
C PHE A 334 8.77 14.58 0.35
N GLY A 335 7.78 15.30 0.87
CA GLY A 335 7.91 16.71 1.27
C GLY A 335 6.77 17.58 0.75
N GLY A 336 6.47 18.65 1.50
CA GLY A 336 5.41 19.62 1.20
C GLY A 336 5.92 21.07 1.29
N GLU A 337 4.99 22.01 1.42
CA GLU A 337 5.30 23.40 1.78
C GLU A 337 5.63 23.51 3.28
N ASP A 338 5.18 22.54 4.08
CA ASP A 338 5.15 22.57 5.55
C ASP A 338 6.45 22.10 6.24
N GLY A 339 7.62 22.28 5.60
CA GLY A 339 8.92 22.13 6.25
C GLY A 339 9.82 20.97 5.80
N GLU A 340 11.05 20.98 6.32
CA GLU A 340 12.16 20.08 5.98
C GLU A 340 12.30 18.96 7.03
N VAL A 341 11.20 18.25 7.33
CA VAL A 341 11.14 17.23 8.40
C VAL A 341 12.31 16.23 8.33
N TYR A 342 12.70 15.82 7.11
CA TYR A 342 13.86 14.93 6.94
C TYR A 342 15.19 15.58 7.32
N ALA A 343 15.40 16.86 6.99
CA ALA A 343 16.63 17.57 7.33
C ALA A 343 16.81 17.68 8.85
N GLU A 344 15.71 17.82 9.60
CA GLU A 344 15.75 17.88 11.06
C GLU A 344 15.92 16.51 11.73
N LYS A 345 15.27 15.46 11.20
CA LYS A 345 15.17 14.16 11.88
C LYS A 345 16.13 13.11 11.32
N GLY A 346 16.63 13.29 10.10
CA GLY A 346 17.42 12.30 9.37
C GLY A 346 16.64 11.01 9.04
N TYR A 347 15.32 10.99 9.21
CA TYR A 347 14.51 9.77 9.06
C TYR A 347 13.31 10.00 8.15
N LEU A 348 13.04 9.02 7.30
CA LEU A 348 11.88 8.96 6.42
C LEU A 348 11.40 7.51 6.36
N SER A 349 10.12 7.26 6.67
CA SER A 349 9.46 5.99 6.38
C SER A 349 8.21 6.17 5.54
N TRP A 350 8.05 5.33 4.53
CA TRP A 350 6.88 5.30 3.66
C TRP A 350 6.43 3.86 3.44
N SER A 351 5.14 3.60 3.53
CA SER A 351 4.57 2.25 3.43
C SER A 351 3.59 2.11 2.28
N ALA A 352 3.62 0.96 1.61
CA ALA A 352 2.67 0.56 0.59
C ALA A 352 2.23 -0.90 0.77
N LEU A 353 0.98 -1.18 0.42
CA LEU A 353 0.43 -2.53 0.28
C LEU A 353 0.47 -2.99 -1.16
N LEU A 354 0.70 -4.27 -1.35
CA LEU A 354 0.63 -4.93 -2.65
C LEU A 354 -0.03 -6.29 -2.53
N GLY A 355 -0.64 -6.76 -3.60
CA GLY A 355 -1.40 -8.01 -3.56
C GLY A 355 -2.29 -8.25 -4.76
N PHE A 356 -3.21 -9.19 -4.57
CA PHE A 356 -4.21 -9.60 -5.57
C PHE A 356 -5.64 -9.43 -5.06
N GLY A 357 -6.56 -9.18 -5.99
CA GLY A 357 -7.96 -8.88 -5.73
C GLY A 357 -8.21 -7.38 -5.61
N THR A 358 -9.43 -7.04 -5.15
CA THR A 358 -9.81 -5.64 -4.94
C THR A 358 -8.94 -4.99 -3.86
N PRO A 359 -8.30 -3.83 -4.13
CA PRO A 359 -7.53 -3.11 -3.11
C PRO A 359 -8.39 -2.83 -1.88
N PRO A 360 -7.87 -3.03 -0.65
CA PRO A 360 -8.58 -2.69 0.56
C PRO A 360 -9.00 -1.22 0.57
N LYS A 361 -10.21 -0.94 1.05
CA LYS A 361 -10.74 0.42 1.17
C LYS A 361 -11.29 0.62 2.57
N ASP A 362 -10.96 1.76 3.15
CA ASP A 362 -11.54 2.18 4.42
C ASP A 362 -13.05 2.41 4.21
N ALA A 363 -13.87 1.79 5.05
CA ALA A 363 -15.28 2.12 5.20
C ALA A 363 -15.43 3.19 6.28
N PHE A 364 -16.56 3.88 6.33
CA PHE A 364 -16.84 4.82 7.42
C PHE A 364 -16.79 4.10 8.76
N SER A 365 -16.04 4.70 9.68
CA SER A 365 -15.90 4.20 11.02
C SER A 365 -17.25 4.20 11.75
N PRO A 366 -17.40 3.35 12.78
CA PRO A 366 -18.59 3.39 13.62
C PRO A 366 -18.85 4.77 14.24
N LEU A 367 -17.79 5.53 14.54
CA LEU A 367 -17.89 6.88 15.10
C LEU A 367 -18.44 7.87 14.07
N VAL A 368 -17.89 7.90 12.85
CA VAL A 368 -18.40 8.77 11.79
C VAL A 368 -19.84 8.41 11.45
N MET A 369 -20.14 7.12 11.34
CA MET A 369 -21.52 6.65 11.13
C MET A 369 -22.45 7.09 12.26
N ALA A 370 -22.02 7.02 13.52
CA ALA A 370 -22.82 7.49 14.65
C ALA A 370 -23.08 9.01 14.59
N ILE A 371 -22.06 9.81 14.26
CA ILE A 371 -22.20 11.27 14.09
C ILE A 371 -23.21 11.57 12.98
N VAL A 372 -23.09 10.91 11.82
CA VAL A 372 -24.01 11.11 10.68
C VAL A 372 -25.44 10.72 11.06
N VAL A 373 -25.62 9.58 11.74
CA VAL A 373 -26.95 9.12 12.19
C VAL A 373 -27.58 10.09 13.17
N VAL A 374 -26.83 10.64 14.14
CA VAL A 374 -27.36 11.62 15.09
C VAL A 374 -27.63 12.96 14.42
N ALA A 375 -26.67 13.49 13.67
CA ALA A 375 -26.76 14.81 13.05
C ALA A 375 -27.89 14.91 12.02
N LEU A 376 -28.11 13.86 11.22
CA LEU A 376 -29.18 13.82 10.22
C LEU A 376 -30.47 13.22 10.76
N GLY A 377 -30.38 12.26 11.69
CA GLY A 377 -31.55 11.59 12.26
C GLY A 377 -32.36 12.49 13.18
N THR A 378 -31.70 13.30 14.02
CA THR A 378 -32.39 14.17 14.98
C THR A 378 -33.33 15.19 14.30
N PRO A 379 -32.91 15.94 13.26
CA PRO A 379 -33.81 16.84 12.53
C PRO A 379 -35.02 16.13 11.91
N VAL A 380 -34.82 14.95 11.32
CA VAL A 380 -35.91 14.16 10.71
C VAL A 380 -36.92 13.73 11.77
N VAL A 381 -36.45 13.24 12.92
CA VAL A 381 -37.32 12.85 14.03
C VAL A 381 -38.10 14.06 14.55
N LEU A 382 -37.45 15.22 14.72
CA LEU A 382 -38.11 16.45 15.14
C LEU A 382 -39.18 16.91 14.15
N LEU A 383 -38.92 16.82 12.84
CA LEU A 383 -39.90 17.15 11.79
C LEU A 383 -41.10 16.21 11.80
N LEU A 384 -40.88 14.90 11.96
CA LEU A 384 -41.95 13.91 12.02
C LEU A 384 -42.81 14.09 13.28
N VAL A 385 -42.18 14.27 14.45
CA VAL A 385 -42.88 14.51 15.71
C VAL A 385 -43.63 15.83 15.67
N GLY A 386 -42.99 16.91 15.20
CA GLY A 386 -43.61 18.21 15.03
C GLY A 386 -44.81 18.16 14.06
N GLY A 387 -44.64 17.48 12.92
CA GLY A 387 -45.71 17.28 11.94
C GLY A 387 -46.90 16.51 12.51
N LEU A 388 -46.64 15.41 13.23
CA LEU A 388 -47.69 14.66 13.93
C LEU A 388 -48.43 15.52 14.94
N VAL A 389 -47.71 16.30 15.76
CA VAL A 389 -48.31 17.21 16.74
C VAL A 389 -49.22 18.23 16.06
N VAL A 390 -48.78 18.85 14.97
CA VAL A 390 -49.60 19.81 14.20
C VAL A 390 -50.84 19.13 13.60
N LEU A 391 -50.72 17.94 13.05
CA LEU A 391 -51.84 17.18 12.49
C LEU A 391 -52.89 16.84 13.57
N PHE A 392 -52.45 16.37 14.74
CA PHE A 392 -53.34 16.10 15.87
C PHE A 392 -54.00 17.37 16.42
N ALA A 393 -53.26 18.49 16.50
CA ALA A 393 -53.80 19.77 16.93
C ALA A 393 -54.86 20.32 15.96
N ARG A 394 -54.61 20.24 14.64
CA ARG A 394 -55.59 20.65 13.61
C ARG A 394 -56.84 19.77 13.60
N ARG A 395 -56.70 18.47 13.83
CA ARG A 395 -57.85 17.54 13.93
C ARG A 395 -58.73 17.85 15.14
N LYS A 396 -58.14 18.17 16.30
CA LYS A 396 -58.89 18.63 17.47
C LYS A 396 -59.65 19.94 17.20
N ARG A 397 -59.04 20.93 16.54
CA ARG A 397 -59.72 22.19 16.17
C ARG A 397 -60.86 22.00 15.17
N ARG A 398 -60.72 21.12 14.17
CA ARG A 398 -61.81 20.82 13.22
C ARG A 398 -62.98 20.06 13.87
N SER A 399 -62.73 19.28 14.91
CA SER A 399 -63.79 18.59 15.67
C SER A 399 -64.62 19.51 16.56
N GLN A 400 -64.17 20.75 16.79
CA GLN A 400 -64.87 21.78 17.57
C GLN A 400 -65.71 22.73 16.70
N TYR A 401 -65.75 22.52 15.37
CA TYR A 401 -66.68 23.24 14.50
C TYR A 401 -68.05 22.57 14.59
N GLU A 402 -69.02 23.22 15.23
CA GLU A 402 -70.42 22.93 14.99
C GLU A 402 -70.79 23.45 13.59
N PRO A 403 -71.43 22.61 12.75
CA PRO A 403 -71.94 23.10 11.48
C PRO A 403 -73.06 24.10 11.76
N ILE A 404 -72.94 25.32 11.23
CA ILE A 404 -74.04 26.27 11.21
C ILE A 404 -74.98 25.81 10.11
N ASN A 405 -76.06 25.13 10.48
CA ASN A 405 -77.34 25.07 9.76
C ASN A 405 -78.43 24.55 10.68
#